data_AF-B2A4V7-F1
#
_entry.id   AF-B2A4V7-F1
#
_cell.length_a   1.000
_cell.length_b   1.000
_cell.length_c   1.000
_cell.angle_alpha   90.00
_cell.angle_beta   90.00
_cell.angle_gamma   90.00
#
_symmetry.space_group_name_H-M   'P 1'
#
loop_
_entity.id
_entity.type
_entity.pdbx_description
1 polymer ?
#
loop_
_entity_poly.entity_id
_entity_poly.type
_entity_poly.pdbx_seq_one_letter_code
_entity_poly.pdbx_strand_id
1 'polypeptide(L)'
;MKVIMKPIEMIAWFKEDGIPKPLKYRITTSEGTKKVVSVDQVISTSEEKLTGNKMIVYTCQSTIGETQKIYELKYEISSCKWYLAKI
;
A
#
# COMPACT_ATOMS: atom_id res chain seq x y z
N MET A 1 -13.87 5.08 -2.38
CA MET A 1 -13.09 3.93 -1.88
C MET A 1 -13.55 3.60 -0.47
N LYS A 2 -13.62 2.31 -0.14
CA LYS A 2 -13.94 1.82 1.21
C LYS A 2 -12.68 1.77 2.06
N VAL A 3 -12.75 2.25 3.30
CA VAL A 3 -11.65 2.14 4.27
C VAL A 3 -11.60 0.72 4.84
N ILE A 4 -10.41 0.11 4.86
CA ILE A 4 -10.21 -1.28 5.30
C ILE A 4 -9.04 -1.47 6.28
N MET A 5 -7.93 -0.72 6.11
CA MET A 5 -6.75 -0.80 7.00
C MET A 5 -6.27 -2.24 7.30
N LYS A 6 -6.04 -3.03 6.26
CA LYS A 6 -5.56 -4.42 6.40
C LYS A 6 -4.04 -4.51 6.28
N PRO A 7 -3.33 -5.21 7.18
CA PRO A 7 -1.90 -5.45 7.03
C PRO A 7 -1.62 -6.30 5.79
N ILE A 8 -0.50 -6.02 5.13
CA ILE A 8 -0.07 -6.70 3.90
C ILE A 8 1.42 -7.04 3.96
N GLU A 9 1.81 -8.08 3.21
CA GLU A 9 3.22 -8.35 2.93
C GLU A 9 3.64 -7.50 1.71
N MET A 10 4.81 -6.88 1.75
CA MET A 10 5.23 -5.89 0.75
C MET A 10 6.61 -6.20 0.16
N ILE A 11 6.75 -6.00 -1.15
CA ILE A 11 8.01 -5.79 -1.85
C ILE A 11 8.07 -4.32 -2.24
N ALA A 12 9.04 -3.60 -1.68
CA ALA A 12 9.28 -2.19 -1.95
C ALA A 12 10.75 -1.96 -2.31
N TRP A 13 10.99 -0.97 -3.16
CA TRP A 13 12.32 -0.47 -3.46
C TRP A 13 12.63 0.70 -2.54
N PHE A 14 13.65 0.59 -1.70
CA PHE A 14 14.11 1.73 -0.90
C PHE A 14 15.01 2.61 -1.75
N LYS A 15 14.64 3.88 -1.89
CA LYS A 15 15.47 4.89 -2.55
C LYS A 15 16.55 5.37 -1.58
N GLU A 16 17.54 6.09 -2.11
CA GLU A 16 18.62 6.69 -1.32
C GLU A 16 18.11 7.70 -0.26
N ASP A 17 16.97 8.35 -0.52
CA ASP A 17 16.30 9.25 0.44
C ASP A 17 15.58 8.51 1.59
N GLY A 18 15.63 7.19 1.61
CA GLY A 18 15.00 6.34 2.62
C GLY A 18 13.50 6.14 2.43
N ILE A 19 12.86 6.79 1.45
CA ILE A 19 11.43 6.64 1.19
C ILE A 19 11.20 5.39 0.34
N PRO A 20 10.46 4.38 0.83
CA PRO A 20 10.20 3.19 0.05
C PRO A 20 9.24 3.49 -1.11
N LYS A 21 9.48 2.87 -2.25
CA LYS A 21 8.58 2.85 -3.40
C LYS A 21 7.89 1.49 -3.45
N PRO A 22 6.56 1.41 -3.34
CA PRO A 22 5.86 0.13 -3.38
C PRO A 22 5.91 -0.46 -4.79
N LEU A 23 6.15 -1.78 -4.89
CA LEU A 23 6.24 -2.49 -6.16
C LEU A 23 5.20 -3.61 -6.28
N LYS A 24 5.01 -4.38 -5.20
CA LYS A 24 4.11 -5.53 -5.19
C LYS A 24 3.74 -5.86 -3.77
N TYR A 25 2.48 -6.20 -3.54
CA TYR A 25 2.03 -6.67 -2.23
C TYR A 25 1.27 -7.98 -2.33
N ARG A 26 1.22 -8.70 -1.20
CA ARG A 26 0.41 -9.90 -1.02
C ARG A 26 -0.58 -9.67 0.11
N ILE A 27 -1.84 -10.01 -0.14
CA ILE A 27 -2.95 -9.85 0.80
C ILE A 27 -3.78 -11.12 0.87
N THR A 28 -4.28 -11.43 2.07
CA THR A 28 -5.27 -12.48 2.27
C THR A 28 -6.66 -11.96 1.93
N THR A 29 -7.34 -12.61 0.99
CA THR A 29 -8.71 -12.29 0.57
C THR A 29 -9.72 -12.68 1.65
N SER A 30 -10.99 -12.31 1.47
CA SER A 30 -12.09 -12.76 2.32
C SER A 30 -12.27 -14.29 2.32
N GLU A 31 -11.82 -14.97 1.26
CA GLU A 31 -11.89 -16.43 1.10
C GLU A 31 -10.68 -17.14 1.72
N GLY A 32 -9.78 -16.41 2.40
CA GLY A 32 -8.57 -16.97 3.00
C GLY A 32 -7.44 -17.26 1.99
N THR A 33 -7.66 -17.00 0.70
CA THR A 33 -6.63 -17.19 -0.34
C THR A 33 -5.65 -16.03 -0.35
N LYS A 34 -4.36 -16.30 -0.64
CA LYS A 34 -3.35 -15.25 -0.81
C LYS A 34 -3.36 -14.74 -2.25
N LYS A 35 -3.56 -13.43 -2.42
CA LYS A 35 -3.51 -12.76 -3.73
C LYS A 35 -2.32 -11.82 -3.78
N VAL A 36 -1.58 -11.87 -4.90
CA VAL A 36 -0.47 -10.97 -5.19
C VAL A 36 -0.95 -9.89 -6.16
N VAL A 37 -0.62 -8.63 -5.88
CA VAL A 37 -0.95 -7.48 -6.71
C VAL A 37 0.32 -6.68 -6.98
N SER A 38 0.66 -6.53 -8.26
CA SER A 38 1.71 -5.60 -8.70
C SER A 38 1.17 -4.17 -8.65
N VAL A 39 2.02 -3.22 -8.26
CA VAL A 39 1.71 -1.79 -8.28
C VAL A 39 2.15 -1.24 -9.63
N ASP A 40 1.19 -0.99 -10.52
CA ASP A 40 1.50 -0.48 -11.87
C ASP A 40 1.94 0.99 -11.84
N GLN A 41 1.26 1.82 -11.05
CA GLN A 41 1.56 3.25 -10.95
C GLN A 41 1.30 3.77 -9.52
N VAL A 42 2.23 4.60 -9.04
CA VAL A 42 2.00 5.48 -7.87
C VAL A 42 1.54 6.83 -8.41
N ILE A 43 0.28 7.19 -8.18
CA ILE A 43 -0.33 8.44 -8.64
C ILE A 43 0.12 9.61 -7.76
N SER A 44 0.14 9.40 -6.44
CA SER A 44 0.56 10.42 -5.47
C SER A 44 1.15 9.81 -4.22
N THR A 45 1.95 10.61 -3.51
CA THR A 45 2.53 10.26 -2.21
C THR A 45 2.35 11.44 -1.26
N SER A 46 1.88 11.18 -0.05
CA SER A 46 1.70 12.18 1.01
C SER A 46 2.10 11.62 2.37
N GLU A 47 2.27 12.50 3.35
CA GLU A 47 2.47 12.12 4.74
C GLU A 47 1.20 12.39 5.55
N GLU A 48 0.79 11.41 6.36
CA GLU A 48 -0.16 11.61 7.45
C GLU A 48 0.60 11.67 8.78
N LYS A 49 0.34 12.73 9.54
CA LYS A 49 0.91 12.92 10.88
C LYS A 49 -0.22 12.80 11.89
N LEU A 50 -0.41 11.60 12.41
CA LEU A 50 -1.15 11.39 13.65
C LEU A 50 -0.16 11.53 14.81
N THR A 51 -0.60 12.00 15.97
CA THR A 51 0.27 12.21 17.13
C THR A 51 1.07 10.94 17.44
N GLY A 52 2.39 10.99 17.24
CA GLY A 52 3.30 9.85 17.44
C GLY A 52 3.31 8.78 16.34
N ASN A 53 2.44 8.87 15.32
CA ASN A 53 2.38 7.90 14.23
C ASN A 53 2.46 8.60 12.86
N LYS A 54 3.64 8.54 12.25
CA LYS A 54 3.88 9.04 10.89
C LYS A 54 3.67 7.91 9.89
N MET A 55 2.75 8.13 8.96
CA MET A 55 2.50 7.22 7.86
C MET A 55 2.77 7.90 6.52
N ILE A 56 3.41 7.18 5.61
CA ILE A 56 3.47 7.57 4.20
C ILE A 56 2.27 6.93 3.50
N VAL A 57 1.48 7.74 2.79
CA VAL A 57 0.31 7.30 2.05
C VAL A 57 0.63 7.33 0.56
N TYR A 58 0.40 6.21 -0.13
CA TYR A 58 0.59 6.07 -1.56
C TYR A 58 -0.76 5.81 -2.22
N THR A 59 -1.22 6.75 -3.06
CA THR A 59 -2.33 6.49 -3.96
C THR A 59 -1.79 5.75 -5.16
N CYS A 60 -2.24 4.52 -5.36
CA CYS A 60 -1.76 3.62 -6.38
C CYS A 60 -2.88 3.28 -7.36
N GLN A 61 -2.49 2.93 -8.59
CA GLN A 61 -3.38 2.35 -9.58
C GLN A 61 -2.78 1.06 -10.09
N SER A 62 -3.61 0.04 -10.29
CA SER A 62 -3.20 -1.20 -10.96
C SER A 62 -4.35 -1.88 -11.67
N THR A 63 -4.03 -2.66 -12.69
CA THR A 63 -4.97 -3.55 -13.36
C THR A 63 -5.04 -4.87 -12.58
N ILE A 64 -6.20 -5.16 -11.98
CA ILE A 64 -6.43 -6.38 -11.19
C ILE A 64 -7.52 -7.19 -11.89
N GLY A 65 -7.12 -8.27 -12.56
CA GLY A 65 -8.00 -8.95 -13.52
C GLY A 65 -8.17 -8.07 -14.75
N GLU A 66 -9.41 -7.72 -15.11
CA GLU A 66 -9.72 -6.87 -16.27
C GLU A 66 -10.08 -5.43 -15.89
N THR A 67 -9.96 -5.07 -14.61
CA THR A 67 -10.39 -3.78 -14.09
C THR A 67 -9.22 -2.98 -13.56
N GLN A 68 -9.12 -1.71 -13.97
CA GLN A 68 -8.25 -0.74 -13.31
C GLN A 68 -8.84 -0.35 -11.95
N LYS A 69 -8.02 -0.45 -10.92
CA LYS A 69 -8.38 -0.14 -9.53
C LYS A 69 -7.43 0.91 -8.99
N ILE A 70 -8.01 1.95 -8.37
CA ILE A 70 -7.28 2.91 -7.54
C ILE A 70 -7.42 2.47 -6.08
N TYR A 71 -6.32 2.46 -5.35
CA TYR A 71 -6.27 2.05 -3.95
C TYR A 71 -5.17 2.80 -3.19
N GLU A 72 -5.27 2.84 -1.86
CA GLU A 72 -4.28 3.48 -1.00
C GLU A 72 -3.47 2.44 -0.23
N LEU A 73 -2.15 2.54 -0.30
CA LEU A 73 -1.22 1.83 0.57
C LEU A 73 -0.70 2.80 1.64
N LYS A 74 -0.54 2.32 2.88
CA LYS A 74 0.09 3.08 3.95
C LYS A 74 1.33 2.35 4.46
N TYR A 75 2.42 3.09 4.64
CA TYR A 75 3.63 2.64 5.29
C TYR A 75 3.78 3.36 6.63
N GLU A 76 3.69 2.62 7.72
CA GLU A 76 3.91 3.11 9.07
C GLU A 76 5.41 3.13 9.37
N ILE A 77 5.97 4.33 9.53
CA ILE A 77 7.43 4.52 9.63
C ILE A 77 8.00 3.90 10.91
N SER A 78 7.28 4.01 12.03
CA SER A 78 7.77 3.56 13.33
C SER A 78 7.91 2.04 13.46
N SER A 79 7.02 1.29 12.80
CA SER A 79 6.96 -0.18 12.89
C SER A 79 7.41 -0.88 11.60
N CYS A 80 7.69 -0.10 10.55
CA CYS A 80 7.97 -0.58 9.21
C CYS A 80 6.87 -1.48 8.63
N LYS A 81 5.60 -1.27 9.04
CA LYS A 81 4.46 -2.07 8.58
C LYS A 81 3.75 -1.44 7.39
N TRP A 82 3.26 -2.29 6.51
CA TRP A 82 2.47 -1.91 5.35
C TRP A 82 1.00 -2.30 5.53
N TYR A 83 0.12 -1.44 5.02
CA TYR A 83 -1.31 -1.64 5.05
C TYR A 83 -1.93 -1.32 3.70
N LEU A 84 -2.92 -2.11 3.28
CA LEU A 84 -3.90 -1.68 2.29
C LEU A 84 -4.98 -0.87 3.05
N ALA A 85 -4.97 0.44 2.85
CA ALA A 85 -5.79 1.37 3.62
C ALA A 85 -7.17 1.57 3.02
N LYS A 86 -7.25 1.74 1.69
CA LYS A 86 -8.50 1.96 0.95
C LYS A 86 -8.48 1.22 -0.40
N ILE A 87 -9.63 0.73 -0.85
CA ILE A 87 -9.85 0.10 -2.18
C ILE A 87 -11.29 0.33 -2.66
#